data_AF-A0A931JUI6-F1
#
_entry.id   AF-A0A931JUI6-F1
#
_cell.length_a   1.000
_cell.length_b   1.000
_cell.length_c   1.000
_cell.angle_alpha   90.00
_cell.angle_beta   90.00
_cell.angle_gamma   90.00
#
_symmetry.space_group_name_H-M   'P 1'
#
loop_
_entity.id
_entity.type
_entity.pdbx_description
1 polymer ?
#
loop_
_entity_poly.entity_id
_entity_poly.type
_entity_poly.pdbx_seq_one_letter_code
_entity_poly.pdbx_strand_id
1 'polypeptide(L)'
;MKLLNHLLGLSSAPRPNHDGFEPLESRQLLAADLSVALGPVTNPFKGNTDRVQAQVIVTNVGDETFKAPRNAVVELYLSADSTFDASTDVLFASLKLSSLSRGASKKLKLDVPEPKLLNPASGPSLPAGNYNVIARISGLDSNSANDIAVGSGSVAVDYNFGLRDRAKVSLALPLADGTTITLRINDRGTGTVTSDNGHIIVTLLSGGTRSELVISSNAKGRTTSTIDGLIISDVVKRVIADKITVNGSVVINGGLASISLGGLTNGSISYAATNFGFFSFQRNTFSVGEVRDSIISTDVPLAELHITRWIDTNGGGDRLVAPSIGAITSLGDFQPSVTISSRTPKDPYSIITANIKGRISGSWDLAFGVRRFQAGPITNDFKATFGGNIDTFNVNGNFEGLVAAPNINHLFVTGDLRGASILVGTTLGNDVLLGGTGNAADSFTAGRLGDFTVRGSVINSLIASGLNPVDNIYLNGNDTLANNSSIGRIQIYKNLVNSHFAAASLPSTVRILYNSRVSTANNPSFLTIQAGG
;
A
#
# COMPACT_ATOMS: atom_id res chain seq x y z
N MET A 1 21.81 83.26 44.07
CA MET A 1 22.62 82.13 44.59
C MET A 1 22.50 82.15 46.10
N LYS A 2 22.25 80.98 46.72
CA LYS A 2 22.10 80.73 48.16
C LYS A 2 20.75 81.15 48.75
N LEU A 3 19.91 80.19 49.15
CA LEU A 3 20.03 79.18 50.22
C LEU A 3 19.49 79.70 51.55
N LEU A 4 18.48 78.96 51.99
CA LEU A 4 18.24 78.46 53.35
C LEU A 4 17.76 79.42 54.44
N ASN A 5 16.54 79.07 54.91
CA ASN A 5 16.04 79.06 56.29
C ASN A 5 16.13 80.37 57.05
N HIS A 6 15.01 80.95 57.46
CA HIS A 6 14.30 80.64 58.71
C HIS A 6 13.24 81.78 58.82
N LEU A 7 12.09 81.71 59.46
CA LEU A 7 11.83 81.42 60.86
C LEU A 7 10.31 81.72 61.04
N LEU A 8 9.56 80.81 61.67
CA LEU A 8 8.30 81.09 62.40
C LEU A 8 7.11 81.74 61.63
N GLY A 9 6.21 80.89 61.15
CA GLY A 9 4.86 81.30 60.72
C GLY A 9 3.80 80.35 61.27
N LEU A 10 3.42 80.55 62.55
CA LEU A 10 2.19 80.02 63.12
C LEU A 10 1.00 80.42 62.23
N SER A 11 0.28 79.46 61.68
CA SER A 11 -0.99 79.73 61.02
C SER A 11 -1.85 78.47 60.94
N SER A 12 -2.84 78.43 61.84
CA SER A 12 -4.15 77.77 61.79
C SER A 12 -4.25 76.32 61.31
N ALA A 13 -4.66 75.44 62.23
CA ALA A 13 -5.15 74.11 61.95
C ALA A 13 -6.40 74.16 61.03
N PRO A 14 -6.36 73.53 59.84
CA PRO A 14 -7.56 73.27 59.05
C PRO A 14 -8.24 72.00 59.56
N ARG A 15 -9.56 72.06 59.56
CA ARG A 15 -10.53 71.08 60.08
C ARG A 15 -10.30 69.65 59.54
N PRO A 16 -10.68 68.61 60.32
CA PRO A 16 -10.76 67.26 59.78
C PRO A 16 -11.79 67.24 58.65
N ASN A 17 -11.33 67.04 57.41
CA ASN A 17 -12.21 66.70 56.30
C ASN A 17 -12.74 65.28 56.54
N HIS A 18 -13.81 65.19 57.33
CA HIS A 18 -14.77 64.11 57.26
C HIS A 18 -15.47 64.23 55.91
N ASP A 19 -14.89 63.63 54.86
CA ASP A 19 -15.55 63.21 53.62
C ASP A 19 -14.58 62.38 52.76
N GLY A 20 -13.72 61.59 53.41
CA GLY A 20 -13.06 60.47 52.77
C GLY A 20 -14.03 59.29 52.81
N PHE A 21 -15.00 59.25 51.90
CA PHE A 21 -15.51 57.94 51.49
C PHE A 21 -14.27 57.19 50.99
N GLU A 22 -13.84 56.16 51.71
CA GLU A 22 -13.00 55.13 51.11
C GLU A 22 -13.68 54.81 49.77
N PRO A 23 -12.97 54.89 48.63
CA PRO A 23 -13.54 54.38 47.39
C PRO A 23 -13.96 52.96 47.73
N LEU A 24 -15.28 52.71 47.73
CA LEU A 24 -15.82 51.38 47.92
C LEU A 24 -14.98 50.52 47.00
N GLU A 25 -14.16 49.63 47.58
CA GLU A 25 -13.45 48.64 46.79
C GLU A 25 -14.49 48.11 45.83
N SER A 26 -14.19 48.19 44.52
CA SER A 26 -15.11 47.81 43.46
C SER A 26 -15.80 46.54 43.91
N ARG A 27 -17.06 46.66 44.38
CA ARG A 27 -17.75 45.53 45.01
C ARG A 27 -17.64 44.44 43.99
N GLN A 28 -16.88 43.40 44.33
CA GLN A 28 -16.65 42.25 43.49
C GLN A 28 -18.03 41.84 43.02
N LEU A 29 -18.28 42.05 41.72
CA LEU A 29 -19.61 42.02 41.13
C LEU A 29 -20.25 40.70 41.57
N LEU A 30 -21.48 40.79 42.10
CA LEU A 30 -22.30 39.62 42.37
C LEU A 30 -22.31 38.79 41.08
N ALA A 31 -21.62 37.66 41.08
CA ALA A 31 -21.39 36.86 39.89
C ALA A 31 -21.47 35.39 40.26
N ALA A 32 -22.00 34.61 39.33
CA ALA A 32 -21.86 33.16 39.42
C ALA A 32 -20.39 32.82 39.18
N ASP A 33 -19.79 32.08 40.11
CA ASP A 33 -18.44 31.54 39.99
C ASP A 33 -18.55 30.03 40.12
N LEU A 34 -18.03 29.30 39.13
CA LEU A 34 -18.09 27.85 39.10
C LEU A 34 -16.72 27.25 39.40
N SER A 35 -16.71 26.24 40.26
CA SER A 35 -15.56 25.36 40.44
C SER A 35 -15.88 23.97 39.92
N VAL A 36 -14.89 23.32 39.32
CA VAL A 36 -14.95 21.91 38.93
C VAL A 36 -14.02 21.07 39.80
N ALA A 37 -14.47 19.86 40.13
CA ALA A 37 -13.65 18.82 40.73
C ALA A 37 -13.89 17.51 39.99
N LEU A 38 -12.82 16.73 39.80
CA LEU A 38 -12.87 15.45 39.11
C LEU A 38 -12.50 14.32 40.09
N GLY A 39 -13.39 13.34 40.24
CA GLY A 39 -13.14 12.14 41.05
C GLY A 39 -12.13 11.19 40.40
N PRO A 40 -11.90 10.01 41.01
CA PRO A 40 -11.02 8.99 40.45
C PRO A 40 -11.44 8.58 39.03
N VAL A 41 -10.47 8.54 38.14
CA VAL A 41 -10.61 8.12 36.74
C VAL A 41 -10.32 6.63 36.65
N THR A 42 -11.19 5.91 35.95
CA THR A 42 -11.00 4.50 35.64
C THR A 42 -11.19 4.24 34.15
N ASN A 43 -10.51 3.22 33.63
CA ASN A 43 -10.61 2.79 32.24
C ASN A 43 -11.02 1.30 32.12
N PRO A 44 -12.24 0.92 32.57
CA PRO A 44 -12.68 -0.46 32.47
C PRO A 44 -12.98 -0.89 31.04
N PHE A 45 -12.53 -2.08 30.67
CA PHE A 45 -12.97 -2.77 29.47
C PHE A 45 -14.40 -3.31 29.65
N LYS A 46 -15.37 -2.83 28.86
CA LYS A 46 -16.79 -3.22 28.98
C LYS A 46 -17.45 -3.46 27.63
N GLY A 47 -18.05 -4.65 27.46
CA GLY A 47 -18.77 -5.08 26.26
C GLY A 47 -17.81 -5.47 25.12
N ASN A 48 -17.05 -4.50 24.63
CA ASN A 48 -16.05 -4.63 23.57
C ASN A 48 -15.21 -3.36 23.38
N THR A 49 -15.26 -2.42 24.32
CA THR A 49 -14.61 -1.12 24.23
C THR A 49 -14.11 -0.70 25.61
N ASP A 50 -12.94 -0.08 25.66
CA ASP A 50 -12.46 0.63 26.83
C ASP A 50 -13.31 1.89 27.04
N ARG A 51 -13.63 2.20 28.29
CA ARG A 51 -14.52 3.32 28.64
C ARG A 51 -13.87 4.19 29.68
N VAL A 52 -13.85 5.50 29.44
CA VAL A 52 -13.40 6.47 30.44
C VAL A 52 -14.56 6.76 31.39
N GLN A 53 -14.34 6.49 32.67
CA GLN A 53 -15.33 6.70 33.73
C GLN A 53 -14.77 7.56 34.85
N ALA A 54 -15.54 8.58 35.23
CA ALA A 54 -15.24 9.46 36.36
C ALA A 54 -16.51 10.14 36.89
N GLN A 55 -16.47 10.66 38.11
CA GLN A 55 -17.49 11.57 38.64
C GLN A 55 -16.99 13.01 38.52
N VAL A 56 -17.74 13.86 37.82
CA VAL A 56 -17.47 15.30 37.75
C VAL A 56 -18.39 16.00 38.74
N ILE A 57 -17.85 16.86 39.59
CA ILE A 57 -18.60 17.66 40.55
C ILE A 57 -18.40 19.12 40.18
N VAL A 58 -19.49 19.83 39.90
CA VAL A 58 -19.47 21.25 39.61
C VAL A 58 -20.20 21.97 40.74
N THR A 59 -19.56 22.97 41.33
CA THR A 59 -20.10 23.73 42.46
C THR A 59 -20.12 25.20 42.12
N ASN A 60 -21.27 25.83 42.29
CA ASN A 60 -21.36 27.29 42.22
C ASN A 60 -20.85 27.89 43.53
N VAL A 61 -19.60 28.37 43.53
CA VAL A 61 -18.93 29.00 44.67
C VAL A 61 -19.13 30.52 44.69
N GLY A 62 -19.71 31.08 43.63
CA GLY A 62 -20.13 32.48 43.57
C GLY A 62 -21.32 32.78 44.47
N ASP A 63 -21.75 34.03 44.46
CA ASP A 63 -22.83 34.56 45.28
C ASP A 63 -24.15 34.77 44.52
N GLU A 64 -24.15 34.61 43.20
CA GLU A 64 -25.36 34.56 42.38
C GLU A 64 -25.74 33.15 41.93
N THR A 65 -26.97 32.99 41.46
CA THR A 65 -27.40 31.75 40.79
C THR A 65 -26.80 31.70 39.38
N PHE A 66 -26.00 30.68 39.11
CA PHE A 66 -25.57 30.34 37.77
C PHE A 66 -26.76 29.94 36.91
N LYS A 67 -27.13 30.78 35.94
CA LYS A 67 -28.16 30.48 34.94
C LYS A 67 -27.48 29.90 33.71
N ALA A 68 -27.44 28.57 33.61
CA ALA A 68 -26.70 27.88 32.54
C ALA A 68 -27.19 28.30 31.15
N PRO A 69 -26.36 28.95 30.31
CA PRO A 69 -26.71 29.14 28.91
C PRO A 69 -26.79 27.79 28.19
N ARG A 70 -27.39 27.78 26.99
CA ARG A 70 -27.62 26.54 26.23
C ARG A 70 -26.35 25.74 25.93
N ASN A 71 -25.21 26.42 25.83
CA ASN A 71 -23.88 25.88 25.53
C ASN A 71 -22.99 25.72 26.77
N ALA A 72 -23.51 25.87 27.99
CA ALA A 72 -22.74 25.62 29.19
C ALA A 72 -22.38 24.13 29.30
N VAL A 73 -21.08 23.84 29.26
CA VAL A 73 -20.55 22.48 29.32
C VAL A 73 -19.31 22.41 30.21
N VAL A 74 -19.06 21.21 30.74
CA VAL A 74 -17.73 20.80 31.17
C VAL A 74 -17.08 20.04 30.03
N GLU A 75 -16.01 20.60 29.50
CA GLU A 75 -15.15 19.96 28.51
C GLU A 75 -14.18 19.00 29.22
N LEU A 76 -13.97 17.82 28.64
CA LEU A 76 -13.09 16.81 29.19
C LEU A 76 -12.01 16.46 28.17
N TYR A 77 -10.77 16.56 28.62
CA TYR A 77 -9.57 16.41 27.82
C TYR A 77 -8.73 15.24 28.29
N LEU A 78 -8.06 14.56 27.36
CA LEU A 78 -6.94 13.67 27.65
C LEU A 78 -5.64 14.45 27.45
N SER A 79 -4.79 14.44 28.48
CA SER A 79 -3.50 15.14 28.49
C SER A 79 -2.37 14.19 28.85
N ALA A 80 -1.21 14.37 28.22
CA ALA A 80 0.00 13.61 28.54
C ALA A 80 0.61 14.03 29.89
N ASP A 81 0.22 15.20 30.41
CA ASP A 81 0.64 15.72 31.70
C ASP A 81 -0.55 16.25 32.51
N SER A 82 -0.29 16.94 33.63
CA SER A 82 -1.33 17.44 34.55
C SER A 82 -1.70 18.91 34.31
N THR A 83 -1.27 19.50 33.20
CA THR A 83 -1.50 20.91 32.86
C THR A 83 -2.36 20.99 31.62
N PHE A 84 -3.37 21.85 31.64
CA PHE A 84 -4.23 22.03 30.48
C PHE A 84 -3.51 22.83 29.38
N ASP A 85 -3.48 22.28 28.17
CA ASP A 85 -3.04 22.95 26.96
C ASP A 85 -3.95 22.57 25.78
N ALA A 86 -4.79 23.52 25.36
CA ALA A 86 -5.74 23.32 24.28
C ALA A 86 -5.11 22.98 22.91
N SER A 87 -3.80 23.19 22.74
CA SER A 87 -3.09 22.88 21.49
C SER A 87 -2.59 21.43 21.41
N THR A 88 -2.39 20.79 22.56
CA THR A 88 -1.85 19.42 22.66
C THR A 88 -2.83 18.43 23.27
N ASP A 89 -3.76 18.91 24.10
CA ASP A 89 -4.78 18.09 24.76
C ASP A 89 -5.95 17.72 23.83
N VAL A 90 -6.46 16.50 24.01
CA VAL A 90 -7.50 15.94 23.16
C VAL A 90 -8.86 16.05 23.83
N LEU A 91 -9.73 16.94 23.33
CA LEU A 91 -11.13 17.00 23.75
C LEU A 91 -11.86 15.71 23.34
N PHE A 92 -12.38 14.95 24.30
CA PHE A 92 -13.06 13.67 24.02
C PHE A 92 -14.50 13.59 24.51
N ALA A 93 -14.91 14.47 25.43
CA ALA A 93 -16.28 14.53 25.91
C ALA A 93 -16.67 15.94 26.35
N SER A 94 -17.98 16.20 26.32
CA SER A 94 -18.56 17.42 26.89
C SER A 94 -19.81 17.04 27.70
N LEU A 95 -19.88 17.48 28.96
CA LEU A 95 -21.01 17.24 29.84
C LEU A 95 -21.82 18.51 29.99
N LYS A 96 -23.11 18.45 29.62
CA LYS A 96 -24.00 19.61 29.71
C LYS A 96 -24.23 20.04 31.16
N LEU A 97 -24.08 21.33 31.42
CA LEU A 97 -24.37 21.95 32.70
C LEU A 97 -25.84 22.37 32.79
N SER A 98 -26.40 22.25 33.99
CA SER A 98 -27.69 22.84 34.38
C SER A 98 -27.46 24.04 35.27
N SER A 99 -28.45 24.93 35.39
CA SER A 99 -28.39 26.04 36.35
C SER A 99 -28.10 25.56 37.77
N LEU A 100 -27.33 26.33 38.53
CA LEU A 100 -26.95 26.02 39.90
C LEU A 100 -27.23 27.22 40.79
N SER A 101 -28.06 27.04 41.82
CA SER A 101 -28.20 28.02 42.89
C SER A 101 -26.87 28.26 43.59
N ARG A 102 -26.74 29.39 44.27
CA ARG A 102 -25.58 29.72 45.11
C ARG A 102 -25.24 28.56 46.06
N GLY A 103 -23.97 28.16 46.09
CA GLY A 103 -23.45 27.09 46.95
C GLY A 103 -23.92 25.67 46.57
N ALA A 104 -24.74 25.52 45.52
CA ALA A 104 -25.21 24.22 45.09
C ALA A 104 -24.15 23.49 44.24
N SER A 105 -24.08 22.18 44.43
CA SER A 105 -23.25 21.29 43.62
C SER A 105 -24.09 20.36 42.75
N LYS A 106 -23.57 20.01 41.57
CA LYS A 106 -24.13 18.98 40.70
C LYS A 106 -23.08 17.91 40.41
N LYS A 107 -23.48 16.66 40.59
CA LYS A 107 -22.72 15.49 40.17
C LYS A 107 -23.12 15.11 38.76
N LEU A 108 -22.15 15.03 37.86
CA LEU A 108 -22.28 14.56 36.48
C LEU A 108 -21.49 13.26 36.35
N LYS A 109 -22.04 12.30 35.59
CA LYS A 109 -21.39 11.02 35.35
C LYS A 109 -20.69 11.06 34.00
N LEU A 110 -19.37 10.87 33.99
CA LEU A 110 -18.61 10.56 32.79
C LEU A 110 -18.62 9.04 32.61
N ASP A 111 -19.12 8.59 31.45
CA ASP A 111 -19.10 7.18 31.05
C ASP A 111 -19.20 7.15 29.52
N VAL A 112 -18.05 7.27 28.85
CA VAL A 112 -17.96 7.37 27.39
C VAL A 112 -16.93 6.37 26.85
N PRO A 113 -17.05 5.90 25.60
CA PRO A 113 -15.99 5.13 24.96
C PRO A 113 -14.67 5.93 24.96
N GLU A 114 -13.55 5.23 25.14
CA GLU A 114 -12.23 5.83 24.98
C GLU A 114 -12.04 6.35 23.54
N PRO A 115 -11.58 7.59 23.34
CA PRO A 115 -11.29 8.12 22.00
C PRO A 115 -10.12 7.37 21.36
N LYS A 116 -10.24 7.04 20.07
CA LYS A 116 -9.19 6.39 19.27
C LYS A 116 -8.77 7.33 18.12
N LEU A 117 -7.94 8.32 18.42
CA LEU A 117 -7.59 9.43 17.51
C LEU A 117 -6.11 9.38 17.11
N LEU A 118 -5.67 8.29 16.49
CA LEU A 118 -4.25 8.08 16.18
C LEU A 118 -3.71 8.99 15.07
N ASN A 119 -4.52 9.29 14.05
CA ASN A 119 -4.16 10.20 12.95
C ASN A 119 -5.41 10.90 12.39
N PRO A 120 -6.05 11.78 13.18
CA PRO A 120 -7.30 12.41 12.77
C PRO A 120 -7.10 13.47 11.67
N ALA A 121 -8.13 13.71 10.87
CA ALA A 121 -8.13 14.78 9.85
C ALA A 121 -7.99 16.20 10.42
N SER A 122 -8.36 16.38 11.69
CA SER A 122 -8.23 17.64 12.40
C SER A 122 -8.05 17.40 13.90
N GLY A 123 -7.37 18.34 14.56
CA GLY A 123 -7.06 18.27 15.98
C GLY A 123 -5.79 17.49 16.32
N PRO A 124 -5.42 17.42 17.61
CA PRO A 124 -4.25 16.70 18.07
C PRO A 124 -4.43 15.18 17.92
N SER A 125 -3.33 14.49 17.59
CA SER A 125 -3.27 13.03 17.63
C SER A 125 -3.16 12.53 19.07
N LEU A 126 -3.64 11.33 19.33
CA LEU A 126 -3.59 10.67 20.63
C LEU A 126 -2.75 9.37 20.52
N PRO A 127 -1.41 9.44 20.62
CA PRO A 127 -0.58 8.23 20.63
C PRO A 127 -0.97 7.22 21.73
N ALA A 128 -0.45 6.00 21.65
CA ALA A 128 -0.61 5.04 22.75
C ALA A 128 0.16 5.54 23.99
N GLY A 129 -0.46 5.46 25.17
CA GLY A 129 0.15 5.99 26.41
C GLY A 129 -0.84 6.09 27.57
N ASN A 130 -0.35 6.56 28.71
CA ASN A 130 -1.18 6.87 29.87
C ASN A 130 -1.47 8.37 29.89
N TYR A 131 -2.75 8.74 29.98
CA TYR A 131 -3.22 10.12 29.93
C TYR A 131 -3.97 10.51 31.20
N ASN A 132 -3.76 11.73 31.66
CA ASN A 132 -4.59 12.35 32.69
C ASN A 132 -5.92 12.81 32.07
N VAL A 133 -6.99 12.81 32.86
CA VAL A 133 -8.26 13.44 32.46
C VAL A 133 -8.33 14.81 33.10
N ILE A 134 -8.47 15.84 32.27
CA ILE A 134 -8.63 17.22 32.69
C ILE A 134 -10.07 17.65 32.41
N ALA A 135 -10.77 18.17 33.42
CA ALA A 135 -12.07 18.80 33.28
C ALA A 135 -11.89 20.31 33.23
N ARG A 136 -12.55 20.97 32.28
CA ARG A 136 -12.55 22.41 32.10
C ARG A 136 -13.97 22.94 31.95
N ILE A 137 -14.31 24.00 32.67
CA ILE A 137 -15.55 24.75 32.42
C ILE A 137 -15.29 25.77 31.30
N SER A 138 -16.09 25.75 30.25
CA SER A 138 -15.86 26.60 29.07
C SER A 138 -16.67 27.91 29.12
N GLY A 139 -15.97 29.06 29.05
CA GLY A 139 -16.55 30.35 28.69
C GLY A 139 -17.46 31.01 29.72
N LEU A 140 -17.30 30.71 31.01
CA LEU A 140 -18.30 31.01 32.03
C LEU A 140 -17.75 31.39 33.42
N ASP A 141 -16.69 32.20 33.51
CA ASP A 141 -16.41 32.98 34.74
C ASP A 141 -15.34 34.07 34.53
N SER A 142 -15.32 35.05 35.44
CA SER A 142 -14.28 36.01 35.77
C SER A 142 -13.03 35.39 36.43
N ASN A 143 -13.15 34.22 37.08
CA ASN A 143 -12.05 33.52 37.74
C ASN A 143 -11.73 32.18 37.05
N SER A 144 -10.74 32.15 36.17
CA SER A 144 -10.39 30.92 35.46
C SER A 144 -9.56 29.91 36.27
N ALA A 145 -9.20 30.22 37.52
CA ALA A 145 -8.27 29.40 38.30
C ALA A 145 -8.89 28.12 38.86
N ASN A 146 -10.21 28.10 39.07
CA ASN A 146 -10.98 26.96 39.59
C ASN A 146 -11.85 26.28 38.51
N ASP A 147 -11.77 26.78 37.27
CA ASP A 147 -12.43 26.22 36.10
C ASP A 147 -11.76 24.94 35.58
N ILE A 148 -10.60 24.56 36.12
CA ILE A 148 -9.81 23.41 35.67
C ILE A 148 -9.56 22.45 36.84
N ALA A 149 -9.79 21.16 36.62
CA ALA A 149 -9.45 20.11 37.57
C ALA A 149 -8.86 18.88 36.87
N VAL A 150 -7.88 18.26 37.51
CA VAL A 150 -7.26 17.02 37.05
C VAL A 150 -7.76 15.87 37.92
N GLY A 151 -8.19 14.79 37.27
CA GLY A 151 -8.65 13.58 37.96
C GLY A 151 -7.48 12.79 38.55
N SER A 152 -7.74 12.04 39.62
CA SER A 152 -6.75 11.06 40.11
C SER A 152 -6.83 9.77 39.29
N GLY A 153 -5.68 9.22 38.91
CA GLY A 153 -5.60 8.06 38.00
C GLY A 153 -5.38 8.46 36.54
N SER A 154 -5.27 7.46 35.67
CA SER A 154 -4.97 7.67 34.25
C SER A 154 -5.79 6.77 33.33
N VAL A 155 -5.93 7.20 32.08
CA VAL A 155 -6.51 6.43 30.98
C VAL A 155 -5.37 5.85 30.16
N ALA A 156 -5.25 4.52 30.13
CA ALA A 156 -4.30 3.82 29.27
C ALA A 156 -4.88 3.66 27.86
N VAL A 157 -4.46 4.53 26.94
CA VAL A 157 -4.86 4.49 25.53
C VAL A 157 -4.00 3.46 24.80
N ASP A 158 -4.66 2.49 24.18
CA ASP A 158 -4.04 1.50 23.31
C ASP A 158 -4.74 1.43 21.94
N TYR A 159 -4.12 0.73 20.99
CA TYR A 159 -4.67 0.57 19.64
C TYR A 159 -4.76 -0.90 19.27
N ASN A 160 -5.30 -1.69 20.20
CA ASN A 160 -5.44 -3.13 20.08
C ASN A 160 -6.76 -3.52 19.41
N PHE A 161 -6.74 -4.60 18.62
CA PHE A 161 -7.95 -5.22 18.04
C PHE A 161 -7.82 -6.75 18.01
N GLY A 162 -8.94 -7.43 17.79
CA GLY A 162 -9.01 -8.89 17.86
C GLY A 162 -9.50 -9.40 19.22
N LEU A 163 -8.95 -10.52 19.70
CA LEU A 163 -9.38 -11.17 20.94
C LEU A 163 -8.76 -10.52 22.17
N ARG A 164 -9.56 -9.87 23.02
CA ARG A 164 -9.17 -9.28 24.31
C ARG A 164 -10.15 -9.74 25.38
N ASP A 165 -9.67 -10.35 26.45
CA ASP A 165 -10.51 -10.90 27.55
C ASP A 165 -11.68 -11.76 27.07
N ARG A 166 -11.42 -12.62 26.07
CA ARG A 166 -12.41 -13.48 25.38
C ARG A 166 -13.47 -12.73 24.54
N ALA A 167 -13.44 -11.40 24.52
CA ALA A 167 -14.27 -10.58 23.66
C ALA A 167 -13.57 -10.27 22.33
N LYS A 168 -14.35 -10.13 21.26
CA LYS A 168 -13.85 -9.68 19.95
C LYS A 168 -13.98 -8.16 19.88
N VAL A 169 -12.85 -7.49 19.80
CA VAL A 169 -12.71 -6.04 19.72
C VAL A 169 -12.42 -5.64 18.28
N SER A 170 -13.22 -4.72 17.76
CA SER A 170 -12.94 -4.03 16.50
C SER A 170 -12.41 -2.64 16.83
N LEU A 171 -11.45 -2.16 16.04
CA LEU A 171 -10.87 -0.83 16.20
C LEU A 171 -11.27 0.04 15.01
N ALA A 172 -11.95 1.14 15.28
CA ALA A 172 -12.25 2.16 14.28
C ALA A 172 -11.25 3.31 14.42
N LEU A 173 -10.56 3.65 13.33
CA LEU A 173 -9.54 4.70 13.28
C LEU A 173 -9.90 5.73 12.22
N PRO A 174 -10.16 6.99 12.62
CA PRO A 174 -10.17 8.09 11.67
C PRO A 174 -8.76 8.33 11.13
N LEU A 175 -8.68 8.65 9.84
CA LEU A 175 -7.45 8.96 9.12
C LEU A 175 -7.41 10.45 8.75
N ALA A 176 -6.22 10.91 8.38
CA ALA A 176 -5.98 12.31 8.02
C ALA A 176 -6.78 12.78 6.79
N ASP A 177 -7.16 11.85 5.90
CA ASP A 177 -7.98 12.11 4.72
C ASP A 177 -9.49 12.24 5.03
N GLY A 178 -9.88 12.16 6.31
CA GLY A 178 -11.28 12.23 6.76
C GLY A 178 -12.04 10.90 6.63
N THR A 179 -11.42 9.85 6.11
CA THR A 179 -11.99 8.52 6.11
C THR A 179 -11.82 7.85 7.48
N THR A 180 -12.51 6.72 7.67
CA THR A 180 -12.37 5.88 8.84
C THR A 180 -12.15 4.45 8.39
N ILE A 181 -11.07 3.85 8.87
CA ILE A 181 -10.83 2.42 8.70
C ILE A 181 -11.34 1.67 9.93
N THR A 182 -11.81 0.44 9.74
CA THR A 182 -12.19 -0.46 10.83
C THR A 182 -11.41 -1.75 10.69
N LEU A 183 -10.66 -2.08 11.73
CA LEU A 183 -9.84 -3.28 11.84
C LEU A 183 -10.53 -4.29 12.73
N ARG A 184 -10.58 -5.53 12.27
CA ARG A 184 -11.11 -6.65 13.05
C ARG A 184 -10.45 -7.96 12.61
N ILE A 185 -10.41 -8.91 13.53
CA ILE A 185 -9.97 -10.28 13.24
C ILE A 185 -11.18 -11.21 13.38
N ASN A 186 -11.49 -11.95 12.33
CA ASN A 186 -12.40 -13.07 12.41
C ASN A 186 -11.66 -14.27 13.02
N ASP A 187 -12.36 -15.03 13.87
CA ASP A 187 -11.82 -16.15 14.66
C ASP A 187 -10.89 -15.70 15.80
N ARG A 188 -9.75 -16.37 15.99
CA ARG A 188 -8.74 -16.07 17.03
C ARG A 188 -7.66 -15.14 16.49
N GLY A 189 -7.00 -14.41 17.37
CA GLY A 189 -5.85 -13.58 17.04
C GLY A 189 -5.95 -12.19 17.62
N THR A 190 -4.83 -11.48 17.58
CA THR A 190 -4.68 -10.12 18.09
C THR A 190 -3.85 -9.30 17.12
N GLY A 191 -4.16 -8.02 17.04
CA GLY A 191 -3.39 -7.06 16.28
C GLY A 191 -3.34 -5.71 16.96
N THR A 192 -2.42 -4.88 16.49
CA THR A 192 -2.17 -3.54 16.98
C THR A 192 -2.04 -2.57 15.82
N VAL A 193 -2.27 -1.29 16.09
CA VAL A 193 -1.94 -0.22 15.17
C VAL A 193 -0.99 0.75 15.85
N THR A 194 0.08 1.13 15.16
CA THR A 194 1.02 2.14 15.62
C THR A 194 1.04 3.30 14.64
N SER A 195 1.42 4.48 15.13
CA SER A 195 1.72 5.65 14.30
C SER A 195 3.14 6.07 14.59
N ASP A 196 3.95 6.22 13.54
CA ASP A 196 5.28 6.80 13.61
C ASP A 196 5.33 8.00 12.66
N ASN A 197 5.45 9.21 13.20
CA ASN A 197 5.39 10.46 12.44
C ASN A 197 4.15 10.58 11.53
N GLY A 198 3.01 10.05 11.97
CA GLY A 198 1.76 10.05 11.20
C GLY A 198 1.58 8.85 10.26
N HIS A 199 2.60 8.00 10.10
CA HIS A 199 2.53 6.79 9.29
C HIS A 199 1.83 5.67 10.06
N ILE A 200 0.71 5.19 9.53
CA ILE A 200 -0.12 4.15 10.13
C ILE A 200 0.40 2.77 9.74
N ILE A 201 0.86 2.02 10.74
CA ILE A 201 1.33 0.64 10.57
C ILE A 201 0.38 -0.30 11.31
N VAL A 202 -0.21 -1.24 10.57
CA VAL A 202 -1.07 -2.29 11.12
C VAL A 202 -0.26 -3.56 11.33
N THR A 203 -0.26 -4.10 12.54
CA THR A 203 0.44 -5.36 12.84
C THR A 203 -0.54 -6.42 13.31
N LEU A 204 -0.59 -7.54 12.61
CA LEU A 204 -1.18 -8.78 13.12
C LEU A 204 -0.12 -9.52 13.93
N LEU A 205 -0.33 -9.62 15.24
CA LEU A 205 0.61 -10.23 16.18
C LEU A 205 0.40 -11.75 16.30
N SER A 206 -0.86 -12.18 16.35
CA SER A 206 -1.21 -13.60 16.49
C SER A 206 -2.42 -13.96 15.65
N GLY A 207 -2.47 -15.21 15.20
CA GLY A 207 -3.55 -15.69 14.34
C GLY A 207 -3.75 -17.21 14.36
N GLY A 208 -4.08 -17.73 13.20
CA GLY A 208 -4.35 -19.14 12.96
C GLY A 208 -4.74 -19.40 11.51
N THR A 209 -4.74 -20.68 11.15
CA THR A 209 -5.09 -21.14 9.79
C THR A 209 -6.54 -20.88 9.38
N ARG A 210 -7.37 -20.39 10.30
CA ARG A 210 -8.76 -19.97 10.10
C ARG A 210 -8.98 -18.47 10.28
N SER A 211 -8.00 -17.76 10.83
CA SER A 211 -8.10 -16.34 11.14
C SER A 211 -8.15 -15.51 9.87
N GLU A 212 -8.93 -14.44 9.90
CA GLU A 212 -9.01 -13.47 8.80
C GLU A 212 -8.87 -12.05 9.34
N LEU A 213 -7.86 -11.32 8.88
CA LEU A 213 -7.74 -9.90 9.13
C LEU A 213 -8.62 -9.15 8.13
N VAL A 214 -9.52 -8.30 8.63
CA VAL A 214 -10.37 -7.45 7.80
C VAL A 214 -10.11 -5.99 8.13
N ILE A 215 -9.71 -5.23 7.12
CA ILE A 215 -9.53 -3.77 7.19
C ILE A 215 -10.52 -3.16 6.20
N SER A 216 -11.64 -2.66 6.71
CA SER A 216 -12.65 -1.99 5.89
C SER A 216 -12.50 -0.48 5.98
N SER A 217 -12.89 0.25 4.93
CA SER A 217 -12.93 1.71 4.92
C SER A 217 -14.34 2.21 4.56
N ASN A 218 -14.72 3.36 5.14
CA ASN A 218 -15.94 4.09 4.78
C ASN A 218 -15.80 4.93 3.49
N ALA A 219 -14.65 4.88 2.81
CA ALA A 219 -14.43 5.53 1.52
C ALA A 219 -15.50 5.15 0.47
N LYS A 220 -15.98 6.16 -0.27
CA LYS A 220 -17.11 6.05 -1.21
C LYS A 220 -16.61 5.73 -2.64
N GLY A 221 -17.36 4.90 -3.36
CA GLY A 221 -17.04 4.57 -4.75
C GLY A 221 -15.72 3.81 -4.89
N ARG A 222 -14.86 4.28 -5.79
CA ARG A 222 -13.54 3.68 -6.08
C ARG A 222 -12.40 4.29 -5.28
N THR A 223 -12.67 5.23 -4.37
CA THR A 223 -11.60 5.77 -3.52
C THR A 223 -11.18 4.73 -2.50
N THR A 224 -9.88 4.71 -2.21
CA THR A 224 -9.27 3.87 -1.18
C THR A 224 -8.81 4.77 -0.05
N SER A 225 -8.78 4.22 1.17
CA SER A 225 -8.05 4.82 2.29
C SER A 225 -6.60 4.35 2.23
N THR A 226 -5.69 5.14 2.80
CA THR A 226 -4.27 4.79 2.82
C THR A 226 -3.82 4.38 4.22
N ILE A 227 -3.02 3.31 4.28
CA ILE A 227 -2.15 3.01 5.42
C ILE A 227 -0.71 2.91 4.90
N ASP A 228 0.28 3.02 5.78
CA ASP A 228 1.69 3.08 5.39
C ASP A 228 2.38 1.72 5.51
N GLY A 229 1.85 0.83 6.35
CA GLY A 229 2.40 -0.52 6.48
C GLY A 229 1.41 -1.56 6.99
N LEU A 230 1.69 -2.81 6.62
CA LEU A 230 0.99 -3.99 7.11
C LEU A 230 1.98 -5.09 7.44
N ILE A 231 2.00 -5.54 8.70
CA ILE A 231 2.88 -6.61 9.16
C ILE A 231 2.04 -7.80 9.59
N ILE A 232 2.31 -8.97 9.03
CA ILE A 232 1.66 -10.25 9.36
C ILE A 232 2.71 -11.14 10.02
N SER A 233 2.72 -11.15 11.35
CA SER A 233 3.76 -11.82 12.15
C SER A 233 3.52 -13.31 12.34
N ASP A 234 2.28 -13.77 12.17
CA ASP A 234 1.84 -15.14 12.44
C ASP A 234 0.97 -15.65 11.27
N VAL A 235 0.58 -16.92 11.31
CA VAL A 235 -0.28 -17.54 10.31
C VAL A 235 -1.66 -16.88 10.29
N VAL A 236 -2.11 -16.48 9.10
CA VAL A 236 -3.47 -16.00 8.85
C VAL A 236 -3.98 -16.58 7.54
N LYS A 237 -5.22 -17.02 7.51
CA LYS A 237 -5.81 -17.56 6.27
C LYS A 237 -5.91 -16.47 5.20
N ARG A 238 -6.41 -15.31 5.60
CA ARG A 238 -6.77 -14.26 4.67
C ARG A 238 -6.60 -12.87 5.26
N VAL A 239 -6.11 -11.96 4.44
CA VAL A 239 -6.23 -10.52 4.67
C VAL A 239 -7.18 -9.93 3.64
N ILE A 240 -8.20 -9.21 4.12
CA ILE A 240 -9.21 -8.53 3.28
C ILE A 240 -9.11 -7.03 3.53
N ALA A 241 -8.58 -6.30 2.54
CA ALA A 241 -8.38 -4.87 2.60
C ALA A 241 -8.61 -4.22 1.22
N ASP A 242 -9.67 -4.65 0.52
CA ASP A 242 -9.99 -4.28 -0.88
C ASP A 242 -10.15 -2.77 -1.13
N LYS A 243 -10.36 -1.98 -0.08
CA LYS A 243 -10.49 -0.52 -0.13
C LYS A 243 -9.30 0.21 0.51
N ILE A 244 -8.22 -0.50 0.76
CA ILE A 244 -7.03 0.02 1.42
C ILE A 244 -5.87 -0.02 0.43
N THR A 245 -5.29 1.14 0.18
CA THR A 245 -4.00 1.26 -0.48
C THR A 245 -2.91 1.26 0.58
N VAL A 246 -1.87 0.45 0.37
CA VAL A 246 -0.67 0.50 1.21
C VAL A 246 0.37 1.38 0.53
N ASN A 247 0.73 2.49 1.16
CA ASN A 247 1.79 3.39 0.72
C ASN A 247 3.07 3.12 1.53
N GLY A 248 3.70 1.97 1.24
CA GLY A 248 4.85 1.47 1.99
C GLY A 248 4.90 -0.06 1.98
N SER A 249 5.23 -0.69 3.10
CA SER A 249 5.59 -2.11 3.11
C SER A 249 4.51 -3.02 3.69
N VAL A 250 4.24 -4.12 2.98
CA VAL A 250 3.52 -5.30 3.47
C VAL A 250 4.53 -6.40 3.74
N VAL A 251 4.70 -6.76 5.01
CA VAL A 251 5.66 -7.78 5.45
C VAL A 251 4.91 -9.00 5.97
N ILE A 252 5.13 -10.15 5.33
CA ILE A 252 4.50 -11.42 5.68
C ILE A 252 5.58 -12.35 6.25
N ASN A 253 5.66 -12.38 7.58
CA ASN A 253 6.57 -13.24 8.36
C ASN A 253 5.88 -14.51 8.86
N GLY A 254 4.58 -14.67 8.61
CA GLY A 254 3.79 -15.87 8.92
C GLY A 254 3.35 -16.62 7.66
N GLY A 255 2.46 -17.60 7.82
CA GLY A 255 1.77 -18.25 6.69
C GLY A 255 0.57 -17.43 6.21
N LEU A 256 0.41 -17.23 4.90
CA LEU A 256 -0.70 -16.47 4.33
C LEU A 256 -1.28 -17.16 3.09
N ALA A 257 -2.56 -17.54 3.13
CA ALA A 257 -3.20 -18.17 1.96
C ALA A 257 -3.63 -17.14 0.93
N SER A 258 -4.14 -15.99 1.37
CA SER A 258 -4.63 -14.98 0.45
C SER A 258 -4.57 -13.58 1.03
N ILE A 259 -4.23 -12.61 0.19
CA ILE A 259 -4.28 -11.19 0.51
C ILE A 259 -5.03 -10.46 -0.59
N SER A 260 -5.92 -9.56 -0.18
CA SER A 260 -6.62 -8.66 -1.06
C SER A 260 -6.43 -7.22 -0.60
N LEU A 261 -5.90 -6.36 -1.48
CA LEU A 261 -5.61 -4.94 -1.23
C LEU A 261 -6.27 -4.07 -2.30
N GLY A 262 -6.69 -2.87 -1.92
CA GLY A 262 -7.16 -1.84 -2.87
C GLY A 262 -6.05 -1.28 -3.76
N GLY A 263 -4.80 -1.29 -3.28
CA GLY A 263 -3.63 -0.90 -4.07
C GLY A 263 -2.32 -1.00 -3.28
N LEU A 264 -1.22 -0.79 -3.98
CA LEU A 264 0.13 -0.70 -3.45
C LEU A 264 0.86 0.42 -4.19
N THR A 265 1.42 1.39 -3.46
CA THR A 265 2.13 2.53 -4.04
C THR A 265 3.43 2.78 -3.31
N ASN A 266 4.51 3.10 -4.03
CA ASN A 266 5.82 3.43 -3.45
C ASN A 266 6.29 2.43 -2.40
N GLY A 267 6.03 1.14 -2.65
CA GLY A 267 5.93 0.15 -1.60
C GLY A 267 6.51 -1.20 -1.96
N SER A 268 6.42 -2.13 -1.01
CA SER A 268 6.79 -3.51 -1.26
C SER A 268 5.83 -4.49 -0.62
N ILE A 269 5.65 -5.65 -1.23
CA ILE A 269 5.14 -6.84 -0.56
C ILE A 269 6.30 -7.82 -0.46
N SER A 270 6.68 -8.18 0.76
CA SER A 270 7.67 -9.20 1.05
C SER A 270 7.00 -10.38 1.73
N TYR A 271 7.06 -11.55 1.10
CA TYR A 271 6.59 -12.80 1.69
C TYR A 271 7.73 -13.80 1.81
N ALA A 272 8.36 -13.78 2.99
CA ALA A 272 9.45 -14.68 3.32
C ALA A 272 8.94 -16.11 3.55
N ALA A 273 9.69 -17.09 3.06
CA ALA A 273 9.43 -18.49 3.37
C ALA A 273 9.76 -18.71 4.84
N THR A 274 8.73 -18.99 5.63
CA THR A 274 8.91 -19.17 7.07
C THR A 274 9.26 -20.61 7.38
N ASN A 275 10.00 -20.82 8.47
CA ASN A 275 10.30 -22.16 9.01
C ASN A 275 9.04 -22.90 9.53
N PHE A 276 7.83 -22.38 9.32
CA PHE A 276 6.57 -23.06 9.60
C PHE A 276 6.30 -24.14 8.55
N GLY A 277 7.23 -25.10 8.39
CA GLY A 277 7.25 -26.17 7.39
C GLY A 277 6.06 -27.14 7.38
N PHE A 278 5.03 -26.86 8.19
CA PHE A 278 3.77 -27.62 8.24
C PHE A 278 2.52 -26.79 7.94
N PHE A 279 2.60 -25.45 7.89
CA PHE A 279 1.42 -24.58 7.71
C PHE A 279 1.47 -23.71 6.45
N SER A 280 2.34 -24.05 5.48
CA SER A 280 2.27 -23.40 4.17
C SER A 280 0.94 -23.74 3.51
N PHE A 281 0.16 -22.71 3.19
CA PHE A 281 -1.03 -22.90 2.39
C PHE A 281 -0.57 -23.36 1.00
N GLN A 282 -1.19 -24.42 0.49
CA GLN A 282 -0.83 -24.98 -0.82
C GLN A 282 -1.17 -24.02 -1.98
N ARG A 283 -1.94 -22.96 -1.72
CA ARG A 283 -2.36 -21.96 -2.68
C ARG A 283 -2.25 -20.58 -2.05
N ASN A 284 -1.27 -19.81 -2.50
CA ASN A 284 -1.08 -18.41 -2.12
C ASN A 284 -1.64 -17.53 -3.23
N THR A 285 -2.66 -16.74 -2.95
CA THR A 285 -3.34 -15.87 -3.93
C THR A 285 -3.22 -14.42 -3.53
N PHE A 286 -2.66 -13.60 -4.41
CA PHE A 286 -2.54 -12.16 -4.22
C PHE A 286 -3.53 -11.45 -5.14
N SER A 287 -4.35 -10.57 -4.58
CA SER A 287 -5.27 -9.70 -5.32
C SER A 287 -4.97 -8.25 -4.92
N VAL A 288 -4.27 -7.51 -5.76
CA VAL A 288 -3.87 -6.12 -5.44
C VAL A 288 -4.48 -5.21 -6.49
N GLY A 289 -5.14 -4.13 -6.11
CA GLY A 289 -5.77 -3.24 -7.11
C GLY A 289 -4.77 -2.59 -8.06
N GLU A 290 -4.53 -1.28 -7.91
CA GLU A 290 -3.44 -0.63 -8.65
C GLU A 290 -2.12 -0.85 -7.92
N VAL A 291 -1.10 -1.29 -8.65
CA VAL A 291 0.29 -1.33 -8.18
C VAL A 291 1.05 -0.22 -8.89
N ARG A 292 1.78 0.61 -8.15
CA ARG A 292 2.56 1.69 -8.72
C ARG A 292 3.90 1.83 -8.02
N ASP A 293 4.98 1.92 -8.80
CA ASP A 293 6.33 2.20 -8.29
C ASP A 293 6.68 1.27 -7.10
N SER A 294 6.48 -0.03 -7.29
CA SER A 294 6.46 -1.00 -6.18
C SER A 294 7.09 -2.34 -6.55
N ILE A 295 7.40 -3.12 -5.51
CA ILE A 295 8.01 -4.44 -5.62
C ILE A 295 7.11 -5.49 -4.96
N ILE A 296 6.92 -6.64 -5.60
CA ILE A 296 6.35 -7.83 -4.97
C ILE A 296 7.42 -8.92 -5.01
N SER A 297 7.93 -9.32 -3.85
CA SER A 297 8.92 -10.37 -3.70
C SER A 297 8.40 -11.46 -2.77
N THR A 298 8.43 -12.70 -3.21
CA THR A 298 8.02 -13.84 -2.41
C THR A 298 9.00 -15.00 -2.57
N ASP A 299 9.24 -15.71 -1.47
CA ASP A 299 10.00 -16.96 -1.46
C ASP A 299 9.09 -18.19 -1.59
N VAL A 300 7.77 -17.98 -1.65
CA VAL A 300 6.79 -19.06 -1.83
C VAL A 300 6.12 -18.98 -3.20
N PRO A 301 5.79 -20.11 -3.83
CA PRO A 301 5.01 -20.11 -5.06
C PRO A 301 3.68 -19.37 -4.90
N LEU A 302 3.34 -18.54 -5.89
CA LEU A 302 2.01 -17.95 -5.99
C LEU A 302 1.13 -18.87 -6.84
N ALA A 303 -0.04 -19.23 -6.32
CA ALA A 303 -1.04 -19.87 -7.16
C ALA A 303 -1.59 -18.85 -8.17
N GLU A 304 -1.91 -17.65 -7.71
CA GLU A 304 -2.53 -16.61 -8.52
C GLU A 304 -2.07 -15.21 -8.08
N LEU A 305 -1.78 -14.35 -9.06
CA LEU A 305 -1.58 -12.92 -8.90
C LEU A 305 -2.62 -12.20 -9.76
N HIS A 306 -3.56 -11.53 -9.12
CA HIS A 306 -4.58 -10.69 -9.75
C HIS A 306 -4.26 -9.24 -9.47
N ILE A 307 -4.19 -8.44 -10.53
CA ILE A 307 -3.98 -7.00 -10.43
C ILE A 307 -4.86 -6.22 -11.39
N THR A 308 -5.20 -5.00 -10.99
CA THR A 308 -5.93 -4.10 -11.90
C THR A 308 -4.99 -3.56 -12.96
N ARG A 309 -3.83 -3.03 -12.54
CA ARG A 309 -2.73 -2.60 -13.40
C ARG A 309 -1.46 -2.41 -12.56
N TRP A 310 -0.30 -2.49 -13.18
CA TRP A 310 0.99 -2.19 -12.58
C TRP A 310 1.72 -1.18 -13.45
N ILE A 311 1.94 0.01 -12.90
CA ILE A 311 2.52 1.16 -13.62
C ILE A 311 3.85 1.53 -12.97
N ASP A 312 4.88 1.68 -13.80
CA ASP A 312 6.15 2.28 -13.43
C ASP A 312 6.15 3.73 -13.93
N THR A 313 6.30 4.69 -13.00
CA THR A 313 6.28 6.13 -13.31
C THR A 313 7.57 6.85 -12.96
N ASN A 314 8.48 6.20 -12.24
CA ASN A 314 9.68 6.84 -11.70
C ASN A 314 10.99 6.26 -12.25
N GLY A 315 10.92 5.21 -13.08
CA GLY A 315 12.11 4.51 -13.59
C GLY A 315 12.89 3.75 -12.52
N GLY A 316 12.29 3.61 -11.33
CA GLY A 316 12.77 2.77 -10.26
C GLY A 316 12.59 1.30 -10.61
N GLY A 317 13.26 0.42 -9.84
CA GLY A 317 13.20 -1.02 -10.06
C GLY A 317 11.88 -1.64 -9.63
N ASP A 318 10.83 -1.45 -10.43
CA ASP A 318 9.56 -2.17 -10.28
C ASP A 318 9.77 -3.66 -10.60
N ARG A 319 9.47 -4.53 -9.64
CA ARG A 319 9.81 -5.95 -9.78
C ARG A 319 8.79 -6.89 -9.17
N LEU A 320 8.51 -7.97 -9.90
CA LEU A 320 7.86 -9.17 -9.41
C LEU A 320 8.88 -10.30 -9.31
N VAL A 321 9.14 -10.78 -8.10
CA VAL A 321 10.01 -11.93 -7.82
C VAL A 321 9.20 -13.03 -7.15
N ALA A 322 9.23 -14.22 -7.72
CA ALA A 322 8.61 -15.40 -7.12
C ALA A 322 9.35 -16.67 -7.54
N PRO A 323 9.24 -17.79 -6.81
CA PRO A 323 9.81 -19.05 -7.25
C PRO A 323 9.04 -19.57 -8.47
N SER A 324 7.71 -19.47 -8.48
CA SER A 324 6.83 -19.83 -9.60
C SER A 324 5.46 -19.19 -9.42
N ILE A 325 4.72 -19.00 -10.52
CA ILE A 325 3.38 -18.42 -10.49
C ILE A 325 2.41 -19.29 -11.32
N GLY A 326 1.31 -19.73 -10.74
CA GLY A 326 0.27 -20.43 -11.49
C GLY A 326 -0.34 -19.50 -12.55
N ALA A 327 -1.01 -18.44 -12.12
CA ALA A 327 -1.62 -17.46 -13.01
C ALA A 327 -1.27 -16.01 -12.67
N ILE A 328 -0.95 -15.21 -13.68
CA ILE A 328 -0.93 -13.74 -13.61
C ILE A 328 -2.12 -13.22 -14.40
N THR A 329 -2.96 -12.39 -13.78
CA THR A 329 -4.04 -11.67 -14.46
C THR A 329 -3.90 -10.18 -14.20
N SER A 330 -3.73 -9.40 -15.28
CA SER A 330 -3.77 -7.93 -15.22
C SER A 330 -4.90 -7.39 -16.10
N LEU A 331 -5.76 -6.54 -15.54
CA LEU A 331 -6.83 -5.89 -16.30
C LEU A 331 -6.36 -4.69 -17.13
N GLY A 332 -5.17 -4.18 -16.88
CA GLY A 332 -4.56 -3.03 -17.52
C GLY A 332 -3.07 -3.25 -17.77
N ASP A 333 -2.30 -2.16 -17.74
CA ASP A 333 -0.86 -2.19 -18.02
C ASP A 333 -0.12 -3.06 -16.99
N PHE A 334 0.99 -3.65 -17.41
CA PHE A 334 1.85 -4.48 -16.59
C PHE A 334 3.30 -4.17 -16.95
N GLN A 335 3.88 -3.23 -16.21
CA GLN A 335 5.20 -2.68 -16.50
C GLN A 335 6.37 -3.16 -15.63
N PRO A 336 6.21 -4.02 -14.60
CA PRO A 336 7.36 -4.41 -13.78
C PRO A 336 8.27 -5.37 -14.53
N SER A 337 9.53 -5.41 -14.10
CA SER A 337 10.41 -6.53 -14.41
C SER A 337 9.97 -7.78 -13.65
N VAL A 338 10.11 -8.96 -14.26
CA VAL A 338 9.68 -10.23 -13.68
C VAL A 338 10.88 -11.16 -13.56
N THR A 339 11.06 -11.77 -12.40
CA THR A 339 12.06 -12.83 -12.20
C THR A 339 11.41 -14.04 -11.56
N ILE A 340 11.45 -15.17 -12.26
CA ILE A 340 10.93 -16.45 -11.77
C ILE A 340 12.06 -17.49 -11.74
N SER A 341 12.53 -17.83 -10.55
CA SER A 341 13.78 -18.58 -10.37
C SER A 341 13.62 -20.11 -10.34
N SER A 342 12.39 -20.62 -10.22
CA SER A 342 12.15 -22.06 -10.08
C SER A 342 10.94 -22.53 -10.88
N ARG A 343 10.64 -23.83 -10.78
CA ARG A 343 9.42 -24.44 -11.31
C ARG A 343 8.51 -24.83 -10.17
N THR A 344 7.21 -24.93 -10.45
CA THR A 344 6.34 -25.65 -9.53
C THR A 344 6.74 -27.12 -9.49
N PRO A 345 6.55 -27.85 -8.38
CA PRO A 345 6.83 -29.29 -8.32
C PRO A 345 6.01 -30.13 -9.32
N LYS A 346 4.89 -29.60 -9.85
CA LYS A 346 3.92 -30.33 -10.67
C LYS A 346 3.94 -29.96 -12.15
N ASP A 347 4.48 -28.80 -12.50
CA ASP A 347 4.48 -28.29 -13.87
C ASP A 347 5.88 -27.81 -14.29
N PRO A 348 6.33 -28.08 -15.53
CA PRO A 348 7.64 -27.68 -16.02
C PRO A 348 7.73 -26.18 -16.40
N TYR A 349 6.77 -25.36 -15.95
CA TYR A 349 6.64 -23.96 -16.32
C TYR A 349 6.90 -23.05 -15.12
N SER A 350 7.54 -21.92 -15.37
CA SER A 350 7.67 -20.81 -14.41
C SER A 350 6.33 -20.11 -14.23
N ILE A 351 5.58 -19.95 -15.33
CA ILE A 351 4.22 -19.41 -15.34
C ILE A 351 3.28 -20.34 -16.13
N ILE A 352 2.16 -20.78 -15.54
CA ILE A 352 1.19 -21.59 -16.28
C ILE A 352 0.35 -20.69 -17.18
N THR A 353 -0.13 -19.56 -16.69
CA THR A 353 -0.90 -18.60 -17.51
C THR A 353 -0.57 -17.15 -17.16
N ALA A 354 -0.17 -16.37 -18.15
CA ALA A 354 -0.14 -14.91 -18.06
C ALA A 354 -1.26 -14.37 -18.95
N ASN A 355 -2.17 -13.58 -18.38
CA ASN A 355 -3.26 -12.91 -19.08
C ASN A 355 -3.28 -11.42 -18.71
N ILE A 356 -2.62 -10.62 -19.53
CA ILE A 356 -2.45 -9.19 -19.33
C ILE A 356 -3.20 -8.48 -20.45
N LYS A 357 -4.17 -7.64 -20.09
CA LYS A 357 -5.01 -6.95 -21.08
C LYS A 357 -4.38 -5.67 -21.61
N GLY A 358 -3.63 -4.95 -20.78
CA GLY A 358 -2.98 -3.69 -21.16
C GLY A 358 -1.60 -3.90 -21.75
N ARG A 359 -0.84 -2.80 -21.77
CA ARG A 359 0.53 -2.75 -22.30
C ARG A 359 1.50 -3.50 -21.40
N ILE A 360 2.45 -4.21 -21.99
CA ILE A 360 3.56 -4.85 -21.28
C ILE A 360 4.88 -4.16 -21.64
N SER A 361 5.71 -3.93 -20.62
CA SER A 361 7.09 -3.46 -20.69
C SER A 361 7.96 -4.17 -19.64
N GLY A 362 9.20 -3.73 -19.47
CA GLY A 362 10.14 -4.29 -18.48
C GLY A 362 10.90 -5.52 -18.94
N SER A 363 11.73 -6.07 -18.05
CA SER A 363 12.58 -7.25 -18.35
C SER A 363 12.07 -8.49 -17.63
N TRP A 364 11.89 -9.58 -18.37
CA TRP A 364 11.34 -10.85 -17.88
C TRP A 364 12.39 -11.95 -17.97
N ASP A 365 12.87 -12.41 -16.81
CA ASP A 365 13.78 -13.54 -16.66
C ASP A 365 13.05 -14.71 -16.01
N LEU A 366 12.82 -15.77 -16.80
CA LEU A 366 12.09 -16.95 -16.34
C LEU A 366 13.01 -18.17 -16.51
N ALA A 367 13.35 -18.81 -15.40
CA ALA A 367 14.20 -20.00 -15.39
C ALA A 367 13.62 -21.17 -16.22
N PHE A 368 12.29 -21.18 -16.44
CA PHE A 368 11.59 -22.18 -17.23
C PHE A 368 10.60 -21.52 -18.21
N GLY A 369 9.78 -22.34 -18.87
CA GLY A 369 8.86 -21.91 -19.89
C GLY A 369 7.56 -21.27 -19.38
N VAL A 370 6.70 -20.90 -20.33
CA VAL A 370 5.33 -20.47 -20.08
C VAL A 370 4.36 -21.28 -20.93
N ARG A 371 3.31 -21.84 -20.30
CA ARG A 371 2.31 -22.60 -21.06
C ARG A 371 1.46 -21.67 -21.92
N ARG A 372 0.85 -20.65 -21.31
CA ARG A 372 0.02 -19.68 -22.04
C ARG A 372 0.40 -18.25 -21.67
N PHE A 373 0.89 -17.52 -22.65
CA PHE A 373 1.15 -16.08 -22.56
C PHE A 373 0.13 -15.35 -23.45
N GLN A 374 -0.67 -14.49 -22.84
CA GLN A 374 -1.62 -13.62 -23.51
C GLN A 374 -1.44 -12.20 -23.00
N ALA A 375 -1.10 -11.30 -23.92
CA ALA A 375 -0.80 -9.91 -23.63
C ALA A 375 -1.65 -8.96 -24.47
N GLY A 376 -1.79 -7.71 -24.04
CA GLY A 376 -2.12 -6.58 -24.90
C GLY A 376 -0.90 -6.19 -25.75
N PRO A 377 -0.74 -4.89 -26.11
CA PRO A 377 0.45 -4.42 -26.83
C PRO A 377 1.75 -4.63 -26.03
N ILE A 378 2.83 -4.99 -26.72
CA ILE A 378 4.18 -5.11 -26.14
C ILE A 378 5.04 -3.98 -26.70
N THR A 379 5.66 -3.19 -25.82
CA THR A 379 6.52 -2.06 -26.18
C THR A 379 7.94 -2.48 -26.56
N ASN A 380 8.69 -1.54 -27.10
CA ASN A 380 10.07 -1.76 -27.59
C ASN A 380 11.11 -1.97 -26.48
N ASP A 381 10.83 -1.51 -25.27
CA ASP A 381 11.66 -1.72 -24.08
C ASP A 381 11.41 -3.08 -23.41
N PHE A 382 10.37 -3.82 -23.82
CA PHE A 382 10.13 -5.17 -23.32
C PHE A 382 11.21 -6.14 -23.79
N LYS A 383 11.78 -6.89 -22.85
CA LYS A 383 12.74 -7.97 -23.13
C LYS A 383 12.37 -9.18 -22.29
N ALA A 384 12.39 -10.36 -22.88
CA ALA A 384 12.12 -11.58 -22.14
C ALA A 384 13.06 -12.72 -22.55
N THR A 385 13.54 -13.47 -21.55
CA THR A 385 14.19 -14.75 -21.75
C THR A 385 13.47 -15.83 -20.94
N PHE A 386 13.27 -16.98 -21.57
CA PHE A 386 12.62 -18.15 -20.98
C PHE A 386 13.59 -19.32 -21.06
N GLY A 387 13.98 -19.91 -19.94
CA GLY A 387 14.83 -21.09 -19.89
C GLY A 387 14.11 -22.38 -20.34
N GLY A 388 12.82 -22.31 -20.62
CA GLY A 388 12.03 -23.43 -21.15
C GLY A 388 11.06 -23.02 -22.26
N ASN A 389 10.28 -23.98 -22.74
CA ASN A 389 9.42 -23.81 -23.91
C ASN A 389 8.23 -22.87 -23.66
N ILE A 390 7.82 -22.17 -24.69
CA ILE A 390 6.55 -21.43 -24.73
C ILE A 390 5.54 -22.21 -25.58
N ASP A 391 4.41 -22.64 -25.00
CA ASP A 391 3.41 -23.35 -25.81
C ASP A 391 2.55 -22.39 -26.62
N THR A 392 2.14 -21.26 -26.05
CA THR A 392 1.33 -20.26 -26.76
C THR A 392 1.74 -18.86 -26.33
N PHE A 393 2.08 -18.03 -27.31
CA PHE A 393 2.44 -16.63 -27.16
C PHE A 393 1.52 -15.76 -28.03
N ASN A 394 0.51 -15.16 -27.39
CA ASN A 394 -0.50 -14.36 -28.05
C ASN A 394 -0.38 -12.89 -27.65
N VAL A 395 -0.29 -12.02 -28.64
CA VAL A 395 -0.27 -10.56 -28.45
C VAL A 395 -1.52 -9.97 -29.10
N ASN A 396 -2.36 -9.34 -28.28
CA ASN A 396 -3.54 -8.61 -28.72
C ASN A 396 -3.20 -7.12 -28.91
N GLY A 397 -2.42 -6.83 -29.94
CA GLY A 397 -1.91 -5.51 -30.25
C GLY A 397 -0.64 -5.59 -31.09
N ASN A 398 0.13 -4.51 -31.09
CA ASN A 398 1.46 -4.49 -31.69
C ASN A 398 2.46 -5.19 -30.78
N PHE A 399 3.52 -5.73 -31.37
CA PHE A 399 4.67 -6.27 -30.66
C PHE A 399 5.96 -5.61 -31.18
N GLU A 400 6.67 -4.92 -30.28
CA GLU A 400 7.89 -4.17 -30.62
C GLU A 400 9.16 -4.59 -29.83
N GLY A 401 9.04 -5.52 -28.88
CA GLY A 401 10.12 -5.92 -27.98
C GLY A 401 10.92 -7.15 -28.41
N LEU A 402 11.64 -7.73 -27.46
CA LEU A 402 12.46 -8.92 -27.63
C LEU A 402 11.91 -10.12 -26.84
N VAL A 403 11.88 -11.30 -27.45
CA VAL A 403 11.61 -12.58 -26.78
C VAL A 403 12.64 -13.63 -27.20
N ALA A 404 13.26 -14.29 -26.23
CA ALA A 404 14.18 -15.41 -26.42
C ALA A 404 13.72 -16.66 -25.65
N ALA A 405 13.64 -17.82 -26.31
CA ALA A 405 13.24 -19.08 -25.68
C ALA A 405 13.78 -20.29 -26.46
N PRO A 406 14.01 -21.46 -25.84
CA PRO A 406 14.40 -22.68 -26.56
C PRO A 406 13.45 -23.06 -27.69
N ASN A 407 12.14 -23.06 -27.42
CA ASN A 407 11.11 -23.36 -28.40
C ASN A 407 9.87 -22.50 -28.17
N ILE A 408 9.19 -22.16 -29.26
CA ILE A 408 7.87 -21.51 -29.24
C ILE A 408 6.94 -22.29 -30.15
N ASN A 409 5.92 -22.93 -29.58
CA ASN A 409 5.01 -23.77 -30.37
C ASN A 409 4.06 -22.91 -31.23
N HIS A 410 3.46 -21.87 -30.65
CA HIS A 410 2.58 -20.96 -31.36
C HIS A 410 2.85 -19.51 -30.96
N LEU A 411 3.12 -18.65 -31.96
CA LEU A 411 3.23 -17.21 -31.81
C LEU A 411 2.20 -16.50 -32.70
N PHE A 412 1.33 -15.71 -32.08
CA PHE A 412 0.24 -15.04 -32.76
C PHE A 412 0.13 -13.56 -32.34
N VAL A 413 0.20 -12.65 -33.32
CA VAL A 413 0.09 -11.20 -33.10
C VAL A 413 -1.10 -10.66 -33.88
N THR A 414 -2.05 -9.99 -33.20
CA THR A 414 -3.23 -9.40 -33.87
C THR A 414 -2.94 -8.08 -34.56
N GLY A 415 -1.97 -7.30 -34.07
CA GLY A 415 -1.49 -6.06 -34.67
C GLY A 415 -0.26 -6.26 -35.54
N ASP A 416 0.59 -5.22 -35.60
CA ASP A 416 1.86 -5.26 -36.34
C ASP A 416 3.00 -5.80 -35.46
N LEU A 417 3.97 -6.46 -36.09
CA LEU A 417 5.28 -6.78 -35.50
C LEU A 417 6.29 -5.74 -36.02
N ARG A 418 6.84 -4.89 -35.15
CA ARG A 418 7.66 -3.74 -35.56
C ARG A 418 8.93 -3.64 -34.74
N GLY A 419 10.11 -3.70 -35.36
CA GLY A 419 11.36 -3.61 -34.60
C GLY A 419 11.59 -4.78 -33.64
N ALA A 420 10.78 -5.85 -33.73
CA ALA A 420 10.79 -6.92 -32.75
C ALA A 420 11.88 -7.94 -33.05
N SER A 421 12.38 -8.58 -31.99
CA SER A 421 13.34 -9.68 -32.08
C SER A 421 12.77 -10.93 -31.43
N ILE A 422 12.55 -11.97 -32.23
CA ILE A 422 12.06 -13.27 -31.76
C ILE A 422 13.18 -14.28 -31.99
N LEU A 423 13.83 -14.69 -30.90
CA LEU A 423 15.08 -15.46 -30.91
C LEU A 423 14.83 -16.85 -30.31
N VAL A 424 14.44 -17.79 -31.17
CA VAL A 424 14.16 -19.17 -30.76
C VAL A 424 15.45 -19.98 -30.75
N GLY A 425 15.65 -20.83 -29.73
CA GLY A 425 16.93 -21.51 -29.49
C GLY A 425 17.96 -20.65 -28.74
N THR A 426 17.58 -19.45 -28.28
CA THR A 426 18.45 -18.51 -27.56
C THR A 426 18.01 -18.36 -26.10
N THR A 427 18.97 -18.16 -25.18
CA THR A 427 18.73 -17.75 -23.78
C THR A 427 19.71 -16.64 -23.42
N LEU A 428 19.22 -15.53 -22.84
CA LEU A 428 19.93 -14.24 -22.74
C LEU A 428 20.67 -13.99 -21.41
N GLY A 429 21.18 -15.06 -20.78
CA GLY A 429 21.76 -14.97 -19.43
C GLY A 429 20.82 -14.33 -18.39
N ASN A 430 21.39 -13.93 -17.25
CA ASN A 430 20.64 -13.36 -16.12
C ASN A 430 20.34 -11.84 -16.26
N ASP A 431 20.96 -11.14 -17.22
CA ASP A 431 20.72 -9.71 -17.45
C ASP A 431 19.66 -9.45 -18.52
N VAL A 432 19.23 -10.49 -19.25
CA VAL A 432 18.19 -10.41 -20.30
C VAL A 432 18.59 -9.43 -21.41
N LEU A 433 19.89 -9.33 -21.67
CA LEU A 433 20.48 -8.52 -22.72
C LEU A 433 21.22 -9.41 -23.70
N LEU A 434 21.35 -8.95 -24.95
CA LEU A 434 22.21 -9.63 -25.90
C LEU A 434 23.68 -9.40 -25.54
N GLY A 435 24.46 -10.46 -25.57
CA GLY A 435 25.88 -10.50 -25.31
C GLY A 435 26.24 -10.99 -23.91
N GLY A 436 27.07 -10.21 -23.21
CA GLY A 436 27.50 -10.53 -21.86
C GLY A 436 28.56 -11.66 -21.75
N THR A 437 28.96 -11.95 -20.51
CA THR A 437 29.89 -13.03 -20.14
C THR A 437 29.48 -13.66 -18.81
N GLY A 438 29.99 -14.85 -18.49
CA GLY A 438 29.67 -15.54 -17.23
C GLY A 438 28.17 -15.85 -17.13
N ASN A 439 27.53 -15.47 -16.02
CA ASN A 439 26.09 -15.66 -15.83
C ASN A 439 25.22 -14.78 -16.75
N ALA A 440 25.80 -13.75 -17.36
CA ALA A 440 25.14 -12.92 -18.36
C ALA A 440 25.45 -13.40 -19.79
N ALA A 441 26.18 -14.51 -19.97
CA ALA A 441 26.49 -14.99 -21.30
C ALA A 441 25.25 -15.57 -21.97
N ASP A 442 25.00 -15.15 -23.20
CA ASP A 442 24.02 -15.77 -24.07
C ASP A 442 24.39 -17.22 -24.42
N SER A 443 23.37 -18.03 -24.64
CA SER A 443 23.51 -19.37 -25.23
C SER A 443 22.67 -19.49 -26.49
N PHE A 444 23.23 -20.17 -27.48
CA PHE A 444 22.62 -20.36 -28.81
C PHE A 444 22.61 -21.85 -29.14
N THR A 445 21.42 -22.40 -29.35
CA THR A 445 21.17 -23.81 -29.61
C THR A 445 20.12 -23.98 -30.70
N ALA A 446 19.91 -25.22 -31.17
CA ALA A 446 18.81 -25.49 -32.09
C ALA A 446 17.46 -25.29 -31.37
N GLY A 447 16.60 -24.46 -31.96
CA GLY A 447 15.23 -24.26 -31.49
C GLY A 447 14.19 -24.49 -32.58
N ARG A 448 12.93 -24.58 -32.18
CA ARG A 448 11.78 -24.67 -33.09
C ARG A 448 10.75 -23.59 -32.81
N LEU A 449 10.45 -22.80 -33.84
CA LEU A 449 9.26 -21.96 -33.92
C LEU A 449 8.19 -22.71 -34.73
N GLY A 450 7.13 -23.20 -34.08
CA GLY A 450 6.11 -24.04 -34.71
C GLY A 450 5.23 -23.28 -35.69
N ASP A 451 4.32 -22.47 -35.17
CA ASP A 451 3.43 -21.60 -35.94
C ASP A 451 3.72 -20.13 -35.65
N PHE A 452 3.95 -19.36 -36.70
CA PHE A 452 4.11 -17.91 -36.65
C PHE A 452 2.99 -17.24 -37.45
N THR A 453 2.21 -16.39 -36.80
CA THR A 453 1.11 -15.66 -37.46
C THR A 453 1.03 -14.21 -37.00
N VAL A 454 1.00 -13.29 -37.95
CA VAL A 454 0.82 -11.85 -37.72
C VAL A 454 -0.34 -11.36 -38.59
N ARG A 455 -1.39 -10.82 -37.96
CA ARG A 455 -2.55 -10.23 -38.67
C ARG A 455 -2.26 -8.85 -39.24
N GLY A 456 -1.28 -8.15 -38.68
CA GLY A 456 -0.75 -6.90 -39.22
C GLY A 456 0.40 -7.11 -40.21
N SER A 457 1.26 -6.10 -40.27
CA SER A 457 2.51 -6.12 -41.03
C SER A 457 3.68 -6.57 -40.15
N VAL A 458 4.72 -7.09 -40.78
CA VAL A 458 6.02 -7.36 -40.16
C VAL A 458 7.03 -6.37 -40.71
N ILE A 459 7.57 -5.50 -39.86
CA ILE A 459 8.37 -4.33 -40.24
C ILE A 459 9.65 -4.30 -39.39
N ASN A 460 10.81 -4.15 -40.02
CA ASN A 460 12.10 -4.00 -39.33
C ASN A 460 12.35 -5.07 -38.23
N SER A 461 11.90 -6.30 -38.43
CA SER A 461 11.90 -7.34 -37.38
C SER A 461 12.81 -8.51 -37.73
N LEU A 462 13.38 -9.14 -36.69
CA LEU A 462 14.17 -10.37 -36.79
C LEU A 462 13.40 -11.53 -36.15
N ILE A 463 13.16 -12.59 -36.92
CA ILE A 463 12.54 -13.83 -36.45
C ILE A 463 13.52 -14.96 -36.74
N ALA A 464 14.24 -15.42 -35.73
CA ALA A 464 15.30 -16.39 -35.88
C ALA A 464 15.03 -17.65 -35.05
N SER A 465 15.47 -18.78 -35.57
CA SER A 465 15.52 -20.05 -34.85
C SER A 465 16.93 -20.64 -34.98
N GLY A 466 17.62 -20.79 -33.85
CA GLY A 466 18.99 -21.30 -33.75
C GLY A 466 20.05 -20.42 -34.39
N LEU A 467 19.83 -19.11 -34.49
CA LEU A 467 20.81 -18.15 -35.00
C LEU A 467 21.77 -17.72 -33.90
N ASN A 468 23.06 -17.91 -34.14
CA ASN A 468 24.15 -17.42 -33.31
C ASN A 468 24.88 -16.30 -34.07
N PRO A 469 24.86 -15.06 -33.58
CA PRO A 469 25.51 -13.94 -34.25
C PRO A 469 27.04 -13.99 -34.16
N VAL A 470 27.63 -14.88 -33.36
CA VAL A 470 29.09 -15.02 -33.10
C VAL A 470 29.73 -13.82 -32.38
N ASP A 471 29.38 -12.59 -32.76
CA ASP A 471 29.92 -11.33 -32.24
C ASP A 471 28.83 -10.38 -31.68
N ASN A 472 27.62 -10.90 -31.45
CA ASN A 472 26.42 -10.19 -30.99
C ASN A 472 25.84 -9.17 -31.99
N ILE A 473 26.29 -9.19 -33.25
CA ILE A 473 25.71 -8.37 -34.33
C ILE A 473 25.02 -9.30 -35.34
N TYR A 474 23.69 -9.30 -35.33
CA TYR A 474 22.93 -10.13 -36.25
C TYR A 474 23.05 -9.67 -37.71
N LEU A 475 23.09 -10.65 -38.62
CA LEU A 475 23.00 -10.49 -40.07
C LEU A 475 24.15 -9.67 -40.68
N ASN A 476 25.34 -9.73 -40.07
CA ASN A 476 26.54 -9.06 -40.57
C ASN A 476 27.42 -9.98 -41.46
N GLY A 477 26.99 -11.23 -41.66
CA GLY A 477 27.63 -12.18 -42.57
C GLY A 477 28.54 -13.22 -41.92
N ASN A 478 28.75 -13.17 -40.59
CA ASN A 478 29.45 -14.23 -39.85
C ASN A 478 28.51 -15.10 -38.98
N ASP A 479 27.20 -14.83 -39.01
CA ASP A 479 26.21 -15.57 -38.24
C ASP A 479 26.22 -17.07 -38.60
N THR A 480 25.98 -17.91 -37.60
CA THR A 480 25.86 -19.36 -37.78
C THR A 480 24.47 -19.85 -37.39
N LEU A 481 23.98 -20.88 -38.08
CA LEU A 481 22.71 -21.53 -37.75
C LEU A 481 22.97 -22.90 -37.14
N ALA A 482 22.34 -23.16 -36.00
CA ALA A 482 22.36 -24.47 -35.38
C ALA A 482 21.62 -25.51 -36.25
N ASN A 483 22.24 -26.66 -36.44
CA ASN A 483 21.64 -27.79 -37.14
C ASN A 483 20.31 -28.20 -36.50
N ASN A 484 19.31 -28.57 -37.30
CA ASN A 484 17.95 -28.91 -36.87
C ASN A 484 17.10 -27.74 -36.31
N SER A 485 17.61 -26.51 -36.32
CA SER A 485 16.76 -25.35 -36.05
C SER A 485 15.69 -25.19 -37.14
N SER A 486 14.46 -24.86 -36.75
CA SER A 486 13.36 -24.79 -37.71
C SER A 486 12.34 -23.71 -37.39
N ILE A 487 11.81 -23.09 -38.45
CA ILE A 487 10.57 -22.35 -38.41
C ILE A 487 9.56 -23.14 -39.25
N GLY A 488 8.40 -23.42 -38.67
CA GLY A 488 7.31 -24.12 -39.33
C GLY A 488 6.47 -23.17 -40.16
N ARG A 489 5.18 -23.07 -39.85
CA ARG A 489 4.25 -22.26 -40.65
C ARG A 489 4.48 -20.77 -40.41
N ILE A 490 4.58 -20.00 -41.50
CA ILE A 490 4.64 -18.53 -41.47
C ILE A 490 3.45 -17.95 -42.23
N GLN A 491 2.70 -17.09 -41.55
CA GLN A 491 1.55 -16.38 -42.11
C GLN A 491 1.52 -14.91 -41.70
N ILE A 492 1.59 -14.02 -42.69
CA ILE A 492 1.55 -12.56 -42.53
C ILE A 492 0.38 -12.04 -43.35
N TYR A 493 -0.56 -11.34 -42.71
CA TYR A 493 -1.79 -10.90 -43.39
C TYR A 493 -1.60 -9.61 -44.18
N LYS A 494 -0.63 -8.78 -43.82
CA LYS A 494 -0.30 -7.55 -44.54
C LYS A 494 1.12 -7.63 -45.12
N ASN A 495 1.89 -6.55 -44.99
CA ASN A 495 3.19 -6.40 -45.63
C ASN A 495 4.31 -7.07 -44.82
N LEU A 496 5.34 -7.51 -45.53
CA LEU A 496 6.64 -7.87 -44.99
C LEU A 496 7.65 -6.83 -45.49
N VAL A 497 8.25 -6.05 -44.59
CA VAL A 497 9.12 -4.92 -44.92
C VAL A 497 10.40 -4.98 -44.08
N ASN A 498 11.56 -4.98 -44.73
CA ASN A 498 12.88 -4.94 -44.09
C ASN A 498 13.01 -5.89 -42.89
N SER A 499 12.51 -7.12 -43.04
CA SER A 499 12.46 -8.10 -41.96
C SER A 499 13.00 -9.43 -42.44
N HIS A 500 13.55 -10.21 -41.52
CA HIS A 500 14.27 -11.44 -41.81
C HIS A 500 13.76 -12.60 -40.97
N PHE A 501 13.65 -13.76 -41.62
CA PHE A 501 13.39 -15.06 -41.05
C PHE A 501 14.64 -15.92 -41.23
N ALA A 502 15.25 -16.43 -40.16
CA ALA A 502 16.47 -17.23 -40.23
C ALA A 502 16.32 -18.56 -39.49
N ALA A 503 16.55 -19.68 -40.17
CA ALA A 503 16.56 -21.02 -39.57
C ALA A 503 17.22 -22.04 -40.51
N ALA A 504 17.74 -23.14 -39.98
CA ALA A 504 18.31 -24.22 -40.81
C ALA A 504 17.24 -24.87 -41.71
N SER A 505 15.99 -24.94 -41.23
CA SER A 505 14.84 -25.38 -42.01
C SER A 505 13.72 -24.33 -41.99
N LEU A 506 13.35 -23.85 -43.17
CA LEU A 506 12.21 -22.97 -43.43
C LEU A 506 11.13 -23.71 -44.22
N PRO A 507 9.84 -23.32 -44.12
CA PRO A 507 8.81 -23.89 -44.99
C PRO A 507 9.12 -23.53 -46.45
N SER A 508 8.84 -24.43 -47.39
CA SER A 508 9.08 -24.16 -48.83
C SER A 508 8.21 -23.03 -49.38
N THR A 509 7.05 -22.80 -48.76
CA THR A 509 6.16 -21.68 -49.09
C THR A 509 5.57 -21.06 -47.83
N VAL A 510 5.41 -19.73 -47.85
CA VAL A 510 4.76 -18.96 -46.79
C VAL A 510 3.55 -18.21 -47.33
N ARG A 511 2.68 -17.69 -46.44
CA ARG A 511 1.56 -16.81 -46.81
C ARG A 511 1.86 -15.37 -46.41
N ILE A 512 1.81 -14.46 -47.37
CA ILE A 512 1.97 -13.01 -47.17
C ILE A 512 0.79 -12.30 -47.87
N LEU A 513 0.36 -11.11 -47.43
CA LEU A 513 -0.78 -10.38 -48.00
C LEU A 513 -2.08 -11.23 -48.04
N TYR A 514 -2.53 -11.66 -46.87
CA TYR A 514 -3.73 -12.43 -46.58
C TYR A 514 -3.74 -13.86 -47.14
N ASN A 515 -3.19 -14.14 -48.33
CA ASN A 515 -3.09 -15.48 -48.91
C ASN A 515 -2.09 -15.68 -50.07
N SER A 516 -1.30 -14.67 -50.44
CA SER A 516 -0.30 -14.85 -51.51
C SER A 516 0.78 -15.82 -51.05
N ARG A 517 0.95 -16.92 -51.80
CA ARG A 517 2.02 -17.89 -51.55
C ARG A 517 3.33 -17.35 -52.07
N VAL A 518 4.33 -17.28 -51.22
CA VAL A 518 5.68 -16.82 -51.57
C VAL A 518 6.66 -17.97 -51.32
N SER A 519 7.50 -18.27 -52.30
CA SER A 519 8.60 -19.24 -52.14
C SER A 519 9.68 -18.64 -51.25
N THR A 520 10.19 -19.42 -50.30
CA THR A 520 11.27 -18.98 -49.40
C THR A 520 12.65 -19.07 -50.05
N ALA A 521 12.88 -20.02 -50.95
CA ALA A 521 14.20 -20.33 -51.49
C ALA A 521 14.89 -19.17 -52.24
N ASN A 522 14.12 -18.22 -52.80
CA ASN A 522 14.64 -17.11 -53.60
C ASN A 522 14.26 -15.74 -53.05
N ASN A 523 13.83 -15.66 -51.79
CA ASN A 523 13.38 -14.42 -51.20
C ASN A 523 14.36 -13.97 -50.10
N PRO A 524 14.97 -12.76 -50.20
CA PRO A 524 16.02 -12.30 -49.29
C PRO A 524 15.56 -12.10 -47.84
N SER A 525 14.25 -12.07 -47.58
CA SER A 525 13.71 -12.10 -46.22
C SER A 525 13.78 -13.48 -45.56
N PHE A 526 14.13 -14.55 -46.29
CA PHE A 526 14.16 -15.92 -45.79
C PHE A 526 15.56 -16.49 -45.94
N LEU A 527 16.27 -16.61 -44.82
CA LEU A 527 17.66 -16.98 -44.74
C LEU A 527 17.78 -18.42 -44.25
N THR A 528 18.19 -19.32 -45.14
CA THR A 528 18.78 -20.60 -44.79
C THR A 528 20.28 -20.47 -44.99
N ILE A 529 21.02 -20.14 -43.93
CA ILE A 529 22.47 -20.18 -44.00
C ILE A 529 22.85 -21.65 -44.10
N GLN A 530 23.34 -22.08 -45.28
CA GLN A 530 24.02 -23.36 -45.34
C GLN A 530 25.25 -23.24 -44.44
N ALA A 531 25.37 -24.11 -43.44
CA ALA A 531 26.61 -24.29 -42.72
C ALA A 531 27.71 -24.45 -43.79
N GLY A 532 28.69 -23.55 -43.78
CA GLY A 532 29.74 -23.50 -44.79
C GLY A 532 30.33 -24.90 -45.03
N GLY A 533 30.44 -25.25 -46.31
CA GLY A 533 31.35 -26.31 -46.75
C GLY A 533 32.80 -25.90 -46.55
#